data_AF-A0A9W6ZF55-F1
#
_entry.id   AF-A0A9W6ZF55-F1
#
_cell.length_a   1.000
_cell.length_b   1.000
_cell.length_c   1.000
_cell.angle_alpha   90.00
_cell.angle_beta   90.00
_cell.angle_gamma   90.00
#
_symmetry.space_group_name_H-M   'P 1'
#
loop_
_entity.id
_entity.type
_entity.pdbx_description
1 polymer ?
#
loop_
_entity_poly.entity_id
_entity_poly.type
_entity_poly.pdbx_seq_one_letter_code
_entity_poly.pdbx_strand_id
1 'polypeptide(L)'
;MGTRGDRKWDLAGNSTKPKHDYEELKDGLTNKNPELLAKIETAYGYDGLGILTVRGIPTLEEKRMAMLPLANSFAKLPNEVKKKTETPHAFYQVGWSYGNEKLQGNKPDYAKGSYYCNPLVDVPSTDAELIKKFPSFLEPNIWPTEDLPGFEPAFKDLGRLVVDVGRMIAKQCDDYVEEKLGDSKGKFFKLLKESKCCKGRLLHYFPADEVAAMTGASSSSSDNDFSDWCGWHNDHGSLTGLVPAIYTNSDDEVVSCPDPEAGLYIRSRKGDLVKVVLPKGEAGRNCISFQIGETSQIHTGGTLQATPHAVRGAMGEASKGISRQTFAVFMEPEFDGDMDVPEGVGVEQVQDSEAAKHLPSSVRTLASRWQKGQDFGQFSDATFSAFY
;
A
#
# COMPACT_ATOMS: atom_id res chain seq x y z
N MET A 1 8.12 -5.29 -38.07
CA MET A 1 7.32 -5.41 -36.83
C MET A 1 8.27 -5.82 -35.73
N GLY A 2 8.84 -4.84 -35.03
CA GLY A 2 9.85 -5.08 -33.99
C GLY A 2 9.18 -5.43 -32.66
N THR A 3 9.72 -6.46 -32.02
CA THR A 3 9.39 -6.87 -30.65
C THR A 3 9.60 -5.68 -29.71
N ARG A 4 8.51 -5.21 -29.07
CA ARG A 4 8.60 -4.29 -27.93
C ARG A 4 9.20 -5.08 -26.78
N GLY A 5 10.52 -4.96 -26.60
CA GLY A 5 11.23 -5.63 -25.52
C GLY A 5 10.68 -5.21 -24.17
N ASP A 6 10.37 -6.20 -23.33
CA ASP A 6 10.16 -6.02 -21.90
C ASP A 6 11.40 -5.35 -21.30
N ARG A 7 11.29 -4.04 -21.04
CA ARG A 7 12.35 -3.32 -20.35
C ARG A 7 12.33 -3.76 -18.90
N LYS A 8 13.20 -4.72 -18.52
CA LYS A 8 13.51 -4.97 -17.12
C LYS A 8 14.19 -3.74 -16.53
N TRP A 9 13.49 -3.05 -15.63
CA TRP A 9 14.01 -1.90 -14.89
C TRP A 9 14.82 -2.37 -13.68
N ASP A 10 16.04 -2.86 -13.93
CA ASP A 10 16.96 -3.32 -12.89
C ASP A 10 17.34 -2.17 -11.94
N LEU A 11 17.35 -2.42 -10.63
CA LEU A 11 17.90 -1.51 -9.60
C LEU A 11 19.31 -1.92 -9.17
N ALA A 12 19.91 -2.96 -9.77
CA ALA A 12 21.23 -3.46 -9.43
C ALA A 12 22.39 -2.71 -10.10
N GLY A 13 22.14 -1.68 -10.92
CA GLY A 13 23.22 -0.87 -11.47
C GLY A 13 22.73 0.43 -12.10
N ASN A 14 23.09 1.56 -11.48
CA ASN A 14 23.18 2.88 -12.14
C ASN A 14 21.92 3.72 -12.43
N SER A 15 20.73 3.47 -11.86
CA SER A 15 19.51 4.22 -12.25
C SER A 15 19.11 5.36 -11.30
N THR A 16 19.20 6.61 -11.78
CA THR A 16 18.21 7.71 -11.84
C THR A 16 16.85 7.66 -11.09
N LYS A 17 16.67 6.82 -10.06
CA LYS A 17 15.40 6.62 -9.36
C LYS A 17 15.37 7.35 -8.00
N PRO A 18 14.23 7.93 -7.59
CA PRO A 18 14.13 8.75 -6.39
C PRO A 18 14.26 7.90 -5.14
N LYS A 19 15.37 8.10 -4.43
CA LYS A 19 15.70 7.45 -3.16
C LYS A 19 15.97 8.53 -2.15
N HIS A 20 15.44 8.36 -0.95
CA HIS A 20 15.69 9.24 0.18
C HIS A 20 16.48 8.50 1.25
N ASP A 21 17.42 9.21 1.86
CA ASP A 21 18.03 8.76 3.11
C ASP A 21 17.16 9.25 4.27
N TYR A 22 16.97 8.39 5.28
CA TYR A 22 16.15 8.73 6.44
C TYR A 22 16.63 10.02 7.13
N GLU A 23 17.94 10.18 7.32
CA GLU A 23 18.52 11.40 7.93
C GLU A 23 18.30 12.65 7.07
N GLU A 24 18.26 12.50 5.74
CA GLU A 24 17.96 13.60 4.82
C GLU A 24 16.51 14.08 4.99
N LEU A 25 15.56 13.15 5.07
CA LEU A 25 14.14 13.48 5.33
C LEU A 25 13.94 14.12 6.69
N LYS A 26 14.67 13.63 7.70
CA LYS A 26 14.62 14.15 9.06
C LYS A 26 15.16 15.58 9.14
N ASP A 27 16.29 15.88 8.48
CA ASP A 27 16.80 17.25 8.35
C ASP A 27 15.81 18.15 7.58
N GLY A 28 15.18 17.58 6.54
CA GLY A 28 14.12 18.20 5.74
C GLY A 28 12.88 18.64 6.53
N LEU A 29 12.68 18.16 7.77
CA LEU A 29 11.58 18.62 8.61
C LEU A 29 11.76 20.07 9.05
N THR A 30 13.00 20.51 9.26
CA THR A 30 13.35 21.86 9.71
C THR A 30 13.95 22.71 8.60
N ASN A 31 14.66 22.08 7.65
CA ASN A 31 15.42 22.75 6.61
C ASN A 31 14.85 22.40 5.25
N LYS A 32 14.19 23.36 4.59
CA LYS A 32 13.71 23.16 3.22
C LYS A 32 14.90 22.88 2.28
N ASN A 33 14.88 21.74 1.62
CA ASN A 33 15.99 21.26 0.79
C ASN A 33 15.54 21.11 -0.67
N PRO A 34 16.06 21.90 -1.63
CA PRO A 34 15.72 21.79 -3.05
C PRO A 34 15.97 20.40 -3.65
N GLU A 35 16.96 19.65 -3.16
CA GLU A 35 17.23 18.28 -3.63
C GLU A 35 16.11 17.31 -3.23
N LEU A 36 15.52 17.48 -2.04
CA LEU A 36 14.36 16.70 -1.61
C LEU A 36 13.15 17.00 -2.51
N LEU A 37 12.92 18.26 -2.86
CA LEU A 37 11.82 18.66 -3.74
C LEU A 37 11.96 18.05 -5.14
N ALA A 38 13.18 18.06 -5.70
CA ALA A 38 13.46 17.43 -7.00
C ALA A 38 13.22 15.90 -6.96
N LYS A 39 13.52 15.25 -5.83
CA LYS A 39 13.20 13.83 -5.62
C LYS A 39 11.68 13.58 -5.52
N ILE A 40 10.94 14.45 -4.83
CA ILE A 40 9.46 14.41 -4.80
C ILE A 40 8.89 14.56 -6.22
N GLU A 41 9.35 15.54 -7.00
CA GLU A 41 8.93 15.73 -8.39
C GLU A 41 9.20 14.48 -9.24
N THR A 42 10.39 13.90 -9.10
CA THR A 42 10.78 12.69 -9.83
C THR A 42 9.94 11.47 -9.43
N ALA A 43 9.53 11.38 -8.16
CA ALA A 43 8.75 10.26 -7.64
C ALA A 43 7.27 10.38 -7.95
N TYR A 44 6.69 11.54 -7.63
CA TYR A 44 5.25 11.74 -7.51
C TYR A 44 4.71 12.83 -8.45
N GLY A 45 5.56 13.61 -9.10
CA GLY A 45 5.13 14.57 -10.11
C GLY A 45 4.48 13.90 -11.31
N TYR A 46 4.09 14.69 -12.32
CA TYR A 46 3.33 14.19 -13.47
C TYR A 46 3.93 12.96 -14.14
N ASP A 47 5.21 12.99 -14.51
CA ASP A 47 5.91 11.85 -15.13
C ASP A 47 6.46 10.83 -14.11
N GLY A 48 6.21 11.04 -12.81
CA GLY A 48 6.66 10.18 -11.73
C GLY A 48 6.01 8.80 -11.77
N LEU A 49 6.67 7.84 -11.11
CA LEU A 49 6.14 6.48 -10.98
C LEU A 49 5.13 6.34 -9.83
N GLY A 50 4.80 7.41 -9.12
CA GLY A 50 3.91 7.37 -7.97
C GLY A 50 4.52 6.64 -6.76
N ILE A 51 5.85 6.43 -6.75
CA ILE A 51 6.55 5.71 -5.69
C ILE A 51 7.92 6.32 -5.41
N LEU A 52 8.32 6.32 -4.13
CA LEU A 52 9.71 6.51 -3.70
C LEU A 52 10.11 5.47 -2.67
N THR A 53 11.41 5.40 -2.37
CA THR A 53 11.93 4.53 -1.32
C THR A 53 12.76 5.29 -0.31
N VAL A 54 12.63 4.94 0.97
CA VAL A 54 13.42 5.51 2.08
C VAL A 54 14.32 4.43 2.66
N ARG A 55 15.63 4.67 2.71
CA ARG A 55 16.63 3.73 3.27
C ARG A 55 17.28 4.29 4.53
N GLY A 56 17.98 3.41 5.27
CA GLY A 56 18.71 3.81 6.47
C GLY A 56 17.78 4.11 7.65
N ILE A 57 16.60 3.48 7.68
CA ILE A 57 15.58 3.72 8.70
C ILE A 57 16.01 3.00 10.00
N PRO A 58 16.21 3.72 11.12
CA PRO A 58 16.59 3.12 12.38
C PRO A 58 15.54 2.09 12.85
N THR A 59 16.00 0.97 13.42
CA THR A 59 15.16 -0.11 14.00
C THR A 59 14.23 -0.85 13.05
N LEU A 60 14.20 -0.51 11.75
CA LEU A 60 13.30 -1.16 10.79
C LEU A 60 13.53 -2.68 10.71
N GLU A 61 14.78 -3.13 10.62
CA GLU A 61 15.06 -4.56 10.49
C GLU A 61 14.57 -5.35 11.73
N GLU A 62 14.83 -4.82 12.92
CA GLU A 62 14.36 -5.39 14.19
C GLU A 62 12.83 -5.51 14.22
N LYS A 63 12.12 -4.40 13.97
CA LYS A 63 10.65 -4.36 14.01
C LYS A 63 10.01 -5.21 12.91
N ARG A 64 10.63 -5.23 11.71
CA ARG A 64 10.21 -6.08 10.58
C ARG A 64 10.32 -7.56 10.93
N MET A 65 11.43 -7.96 11.55
CA MET A 65 11.66 -9.34 11.96
C MET A 65 10.87 -9.76 13.20
N ALA A 66 10.45 -8.81 14.04
CA ALA A 66 9.50 -9.08 15.12
C ALA A 66 8.07 -9.29 14.60
N MET A 67 7.65 -8.56 13.54
CA MET A 67 6.26 -8.58 13.08
C MET A 67 5.98 -9.58 11.95
N LEU A 68 6.78 -9.60 10.89
CA LEU A 68 6.41 -10.35 9.68
C LEU A 68 6.32 -11.88 9.89
N PRO A 69 7.17 -12.54 10.70
CA PRO A 69 6.99 -13.95 11.00
C PRO A 69 5.65 -14.26 11.69
N LEU A 70 5.14 -13.33 12.50
CA LEU A 70 3.86 -13.49 13.19
C LEU A 70 2.67 -13.53 12.22
N ALA A 71 2.78 -12.99 11.01
CA ALA A 71 1.76 -13.15 9.98
C ALA A 71 1.57 -14.62 9.59
N ASN A 72 2.68 -15.34 9.45
CA ASN A 72 2.69 -16.78 9.17
C ASN A 72 2.21 -17.58 10.37
N SER A 73 2.72 -17.27 11.58
CA SER A 73 2.24 -17.90 12.82
C SER A 73 0.72 -17.74 13.00
N PHE A 74 0.19 -16.53 12.75
CA PHE A 74 -1.24 -16.27 12.83
C PHE A 74 -2.04 -17.08 11.78
N ALA A 75 -1.57 -17.13 10.52
CA ALA A 75 -2.25 -17.88 9.46
C ALA A 75 -2.40 -19.38 9.78
N LYS A 76 -1.40 -19.95 10.49
CA LYS A 76 -1.36 -21.33 10.97
C LYS A 76 -2.20 -21.60 12.23
N LEU A 77 -2.71 -20.57 12.91
CA LEU A 77 -3.59 -20.76 14.07
C LEU A 77 -4.87 -21.53 13.68
N PRO A 78 -5.49 -22.25 14.63
CA PRO A 78 -6.77 -22.92 14.39
C PRO A 78 -7.83 -21.95 13.86
N ASN A 79 -8.71 -22.43 12.98
CA ASN A 79 -9.77 -21.58 12.42
C ASN A 79 -10.68 -20.97 13.50
N GLU A 80 -10.92 -21.68 14.60
CA GLU A 80 -11.71 -21.14 15.72
C GLU A 80 -11.02 -19.99 16.45
N VAL A 81 -9.69 -19.90 16.41
CA VAL A 81 -8.94 -18.74 16.91
C VAL A 81 -9.04 -17.58 15.92
N LYS A 82 -8.80 -17.83 14.64
CA LYS A 82 -8.85 -16.79 13.59
C LYS A 82 -10.24 -16.13 13.50
N LYS A 83 -11.31 -16.93 13.55
CA LYS A 83 -12.70 -16.46 13.55
C LYS A 83 -13.05 -15.49 14.68
N LYS A 84 -12.42 -15.60 15.86
CA LYS A 84 -12.64 -14.64 16.97
C LYS A 84 -12.27 -13.21 16.61
N THR A 85 -11.44 -13.05 15.57
CA THR A 85 -10.91 -11.76 15.13
C THR A 85 -11.50 -11.32 13.79
N GLU A 86 -12.50 -12.01 13.26
CA GLU A 86 -13.17 -11.58 12.03
C GLU A 86 -14.25 -10.53 12.35
N THR A 87 -14.37 -9.50 11.50
CA THR A 87 -15.41 -8.46 11.62
C THR A 87 -16.25 -8.35 10.35
N PRO A 88 -17.18 -9.30 10.08
CA PRO A 88 -18.03 -9.23 8.89
C PRO A 88 -18.83 -7.92 8.78
N HIS A 89 -19.25 -7.34 9.91
CA HIS A 89 -20.01 -6.08 9.96
C HIS A 89 -19.16 -4.85 9.59
N ALA A 90 -17.84 -4.93 9.74
CA ALA A 90 -16.89 -3.91 9.29
C ALA A 90 -16.25 -4.30 7.95
N PHE A 91 -16.94 -5.12 7.15
CA PHE A 91 -16.50 -5.57 5.83
C PHE A 91 -15.14 -6.28 5.84
N TYR A 92 -14.77 -6.92 6.96
CA TYR A 92 -13.46 -7.52 7.19
C TYR A 92 -12.28 -6.53 7.07
N GLN A 93 -12.53 -5.24 7.28
CA GLN A 93 -11.51 -4.18 7.31
C GLN A 93 -10.92 -3.95 8.72
N VAL A 94 -11.25 -4.83 9.68
CA VAL A 94 -10.64 -4.93 11.01
C VAL A 94 -10.48 -6.41 11.39
N GLY A 95 -9.32 -6.76 11.95
CA GLY A 95 -8.93 -8.12 12.28
C GLY A 95 -8.72 -9.00 11.04
N TRP A 96 -9.07 -10.28 11.13
CA TRP A 96 -8.76 -11.28 10.11
C TRP A 96 -9.71 -11.23 8.90
N SER A 97 -9.13 -11.38 7.71
CA SER A 97 -9.82 -11.49 6.42
C SER A 97 -9.14 -12.53 5.54
N TYR A 98 -9.90 -13.52 5.07
CA TYR A 98 -9.41 -14.57 4.16
C TYR A 98 -10.55 -15.08 3.29
N GLY A 99 -10.37 -15.13 1.97
CA GLY A 99 -11.43 -15.56 1.02
C GLY A 99 -12.60 -14.58 0.87
N ASN A 100 -12.54 -13.39 1.49
CA ASN A 100 -13.64 -12.41 1.47
C ASN A 100 -13.45 -11.31 0.41
N GLU A 101 -12.22 -11.06 -0.04
CA GLU A 101 -11.93 -10.07 -1.09
C GLU A 101 -12.37 -10.59 -2.48
N LYS A 102 -13.19 -9.80 -3.20
CA LYS A 102 -13.63 -10.10 -4.57
C LYS A 102 -13.07 -9.07 -5.55
N LEU A 103 -11.75 -8.96 -5.66
CA LEU A 103 -11.12 -7.91 -6.48
C LEU A 103 -11.26 -8.16 -8.00
N GLN A 104 -11.48 -9.41 -8.44
CA GLN A 104 -11.71 -9.73 -9.86
C GLN A 104 -12.69 -10.90 -10.03
N GLY A 105 -13.88 -10.63 -10.60
CA GLY A 105 -14.74 -11.65 -11.19
C GLY A 105 -15.49 -12.60 -10.23
N ASN A 106 -15.95 -12.13 -9.07
CA ASN A 106 -16.74 -12.91 -8.09
C ASN A 106 -16.04 -14.16 -7.51
N LYS A 107 -14.74 -14.35 -7.73
CA LYS A 107 -13.97 -15.44 -7.13
C LYS A 107 -13.37 -15.01 -5.79
N PRO A 108 -13.57 -15.79 -4.71
CA PRO A 108 -12.84 -15.60 -3.46
C PRO A 108 -11.32 -15.62 -3.65
N ASP A 109 -10.60 -14.65 -3.09
CA ASP A 109 -9.14 -14.66 -3.05
C ASP A 109 -8.64 -15.57 -1.91
N TYR A 110 -8.26 -16.80 -2.26
CA TYR A 110 -7.64 -17.76 -1.35
C TYR A 110 -6.11 -17.71 -1.36
N ALA A 111 -5.49 -16.88 -2.20
CA ALA A 111 -4.04 -16.80 -2.32
C ALA A 111 -3.40 -16.05 -1.15
N LYS A 112 -4.19 -15.24 -0.43
CA LYS A 112 -3.70 -14.44 0.69
C LYS A 112 -4.71 -14.30 1.83
N GLY A 113 -4.18 -14.19 3.03
CA GLY A 113 -4.89 -13.73 4.21
C GLY A 113 -4.37 -12.35 4.62
N SER A 114 -5.24 -11.55 5.23
CA SER A 114 -4.93 -10.20 5.69
C SER A 114 -5.42 -9.98 7.11
N TYR A 115 -4.60 -9.31 7.92
CA TYR A 115 -4.97 -8.85 9.25
C TYR A 115 -4.93 -7.32 9.29
N TYR A 116 -6.08 -6.71 9.53
CA TYR A 116 -6.27 -5.26 9.47
C TYR A 116 -6.40 -4.66 10.87
N CYS A 117 -5.53 -3.72 11.22
CA CYS A 117 -5.68 -2.96 12.46
C CYS A 117 -5.16 -1.54 12.25
N ASN A 118 -5.65 -0.61 13.03
CA ASN A 118 -5.05 0.71 13.14
C ASN A 118 -3.79 0.63 14.03
N PRO A 119 -2.59 0.95 13.51
CA PRO A 119 -1.36 0.84 14.29
C PRO A 119 -1.17 1.97 15.32
N LEU A 120 -1.96 3.03 15.24
CA LEU A 120 -1.82 4.22 16.07
C LEU A 120 -2.85 4.26 17.21
N VAL A 121 -4.10 3.88 16.92
CA VAL A 121 -5.26 4.05 17.82
C VAL A 121 -6.10 2.78 17.83
N ASP A 122 -6.34 2.17 19.01
CA ASP A 122 -7.17 0.97 19.11
C ASP A 122 -8.67 1.24 19.03
N VAL A 123 -9.11 2.38 19.56
CA VAL A 123 -10.52 2.76 19.63
C VAL A 123 -10.66 4.11 18.94
N PRO A 124 -10.85 4.15 17.61
CA PRO A 124 -10.94 5.42 16.87
C PRO A 124 -12.13 6.29 17.32
N SER A 125 -13.23 5.66 17.73
CA SER A 125 -14.42 6.32 18.27
C SER A 125 -15.10 5.48 19.36
N THR A 126 -15.82 6.15 20.26
CA THR A 126 -16.74 5.53 21.24
C THR A 126 -18.21 5.86 20.95
N ASP A 127 -18.48 6.61 19.88
CA ASP A 127 -19.84 6.93 19.43
C ASP A 127 -20.40 5.77 18.61
N ALA A 128 -21.39 5.09 19.18
CA ALA A 128 -22.01 3.91 18.58
C ALA A 128 -22.72 4.19 17.25
N GLU A 129 -23.30 5.38 17.07
CA GLU A 129 -23.99 5.72 15.81
C GLU A 129 -22.99 6.01 14.70
N LEU A 130 -21.86 6.67 15.02
CA LEU A 130 -20.77 6.86 14.07
C LEU A 130 -20.11 5.53 13.69
N ILE A 131 -19.82 4.65 14.66
CA ILE A 131 -19.25 3.32 14.39
C ILE A 131 -20.17 2.52 13.47
N LYS A 132 -21.48 2.53 13.73
CA LYS A 132 -22.46 1.85 12.88
C LYS A 132 -22.51 2.41 11.46
N LYS A 133 -22.31 3.72 11.30
CA LYS A 133 -22.30 4.39 9.99
C LYS A 133 -21.00 4.15 9.22
N PHE A 134 -19.85 4.10 9.90
CA PHE A 134 -18.52 4.00 9.30
C PHE A 134 -17.68 2.87 9.92
N PRO A 135 -18.16 1.60 9.90
CA PRO A 135 -17.54 0.53 10.67
C PRO A 135 -16.14 0.17 10.15
N SER A 136 -15.87 0.30 8.84
CA SER A 136 -14.53 0.06 8.27
C SER A 136 -13.44 1.00 8.84
N PHE A 137 -13.85 2.22 9.22
CA PHE A 137 -12.95 3.25 9.74
C PHE A 137 -12.88 3.25 11.27
N LEU A 138 -14.03 3.08 11.93
CA LEU A 138 -14.18 3.38 13.35
C LEU A 138 -14.30 2.15 14.27
N GLU A 139 -14.47 0.95 13.70
CA GLU A 139 -14.49 -0.29 14.49
C GLU A 139 -13.18 -0.42 15.31
N PRO A 140 -13.26 -0.70 16.62
CA PRO A 140 -12.09 -0.92 17.44
C PRO A 140 -11.24 -2.09 16.94
N ASN A 141 -9.92 -1.98 17.11
CA ASN A 141 -9.01 -3.09 16.84
C ASN A 141 -9.41 -4.32 17.66
N ILE A 142 -9.28 -5.49 17.03
CA ILE A 142 -9.36 -6.79 17.69
C ILE A 142 -7.97 -7.41 17.60
N TRP A 143 -7.46 -7.93 18.72
CA TRP A 143 -6.12 -8.51 18.81
C TRP A 143 -6.20 -9.96 19.29
N PRO A 144 -5.32 -10.87 18.81
CA PRO A 144 -5.30 -12.26 19.25
C PRO A 144 -4.44 -12.41 20.51
N THR A 145 -4.66 -11.58 21.54
CA THR A 145 -3.74 -11.43 22.68
C THR A 145 -3.53 -12.72 23.46
N GLU A 146 -4.56 -13.56 23.60
CA GLU A 146 -4.46 -14.85 24.31
C GLU A 146 -3.65 -15.88 23.52
N ASP A 147 -3.86 -15.94 22.21
CA ASP A 147 -3.31 -16.98 21.34
C ASP A 147 -1.93 -16.58 20.76
N LEU A 148 -1.65 -15.28 20.63
CA LEU A 148 -0.43 -14.71 20.06
C LEU A 148 -0.08 -13.34 20.68
N PRO A 149 0.36 -13.31 21.96
CA PRO A 149 0.52 -12.07 22.75
C PRO A 149 1.53 -11.07 22.17
N GLY A 150 2.52 -11.52 21.39
CA GLY A 150 3.50 -10.64 20.74
C GLY A 150 2.96 -9.88 19.52
N PHE A 151 1.77 -10.23 19.02
CA PHE A 151 1.22 -9.72 17.76
C PHE A 151 0.90 -8.22 17.83
N GLU A 152 0.14 -7.80 18.84
CA GLU A 152 -0.29 -6.40 18.98
C GLU A 152 0.90 -5.43 19.14
N PRO A 153 1.87 -5.66 20.08
CA PRO A 153 3.01 -4.78 20.22
C PRO A 153 3.84 -4.68 18.93
N ALA A 154 4.12 -5.81 18.27
CA ALA A 154 4.91 -5.83 17.04
C ALA A 154 4.22 -5.09 15.88
N PHE A 155 2.89 -5.24 15.77
CA PHE A 155 2.09 -4.59 14.73
C PHE A 155 2.11 -3.07 14.90
N LYS A 156 1.86 -2.60 16.12
CA LYS A 156 1.86 -1.17 16.45
C LYS A 156 3.24 -0.56 16.28
N ASP A 157 4.29 -1.25 16.73
CA ASP A 157 5.66 -0.76 16.64
C ASP A 157 6.12 -0.56 15.20
N LEU A 158 5.92 -1.57 14.34
CA LEU A 158 6.28 -1.46 12.94
C LEU A 158 5.38 -0.43 12.23
N GLY A 159 4.08 -0.41 12.52
CA GLY A 159 3.14 0.51 11.90
C GLY A 159 3.40 1.97 12.23
N ARG A 160 3.70 2.28 13.50
CA ARG A 160 4.11 3.62 13.94
C ARG A 160 5.37 4.09 13.20
N LEU A 161 6.37 3.21 13.08
CA LEU A 161 7.60 3.54 12.33
C LEU A 161 7.29 3.92 10.87
N VAL A 162 6.42 3.15 10.20
CA VAL A 162 6.02 3.43 8.81
C VAL A 162 5.31 4.78 8.72
N VAL A 163 4.37 5.07 9.63
CA VAL A 163 3.64 6.35 9.66
C VAL A 163 4.58 7.52 9.93
N ASP A 164 5.53 7.39 10.86
CA ASP A 164 6.47 8.46 11.19
C ASP A 164 7.35 8.83 10.01
N VAL A 165 7.82 7.85 9.23
CA VAL A 165 8.53 8.10 7.97
C VAL A 165 7.60 8.72 6.92
N GLY A 166 6.36 8.22 6.81
CA GLY A 166 5.34 8.78 5.92
C GLY A 166 5.05 10.26 6.18
N ARG A 167 5.01 10.66 7.45
CA ARG A 167 4.89 12.08 7.86
C ARG A 167 6.08 12.91 7.38
N MET A 168 7.31 12.40 7.45
CA MET A 168 8.47 13.13 6.92
C MET A 168 8.35 13.38 5.41
N ILE A 169 7.88 12.37 4.66
CA ILE A 169 7.63 12.48 3.22
C ILE A 169 6.52 13.50 2.94
N ALA A 170 5.42 13.46 3.69
CA ALA A 170 4.30 14.38 3.51
C ALA A 170 4.71 15.85 3.72
N LYS A 171 5.62 16.12 4.66
CA LYS A 171 6.21 17.46 4.82
C LYS A 171 6.96 17.93 3.58
N GLN A 172 7.74 17.04 2.94
CA GLN A 172 8.44 17.38 1.69
C GLN A 172 7.48 17.57 0.51
N CYS A 173 6.41 16.78 0.49
CA CYS A 173 5.33 16.92 -0.48
C CYS A 173 4.63 18.28 -0.33
N ASP A 174 4.29 18.70 0.89
CA ASP A 174 3.72 20.02 1.15
C ASP A 174 4.62 21.14 0.65
N ASP A 175 5.93 21.07 0.93
CA ASP A 175 6.90 22.09 0.48
C ASP A 175 7.01 22.15 -1.05
N TYR A 176 6.91 21.02 -1.73
CA TYR A 176 6.93 20.94 -3.20
C TYR A 176 5.63 21.50 -3.81
N VAL A 177 4.48 21.14 -3.27
CA VAL A 177 3.17 21.62 -3.77
C VAL A 177 3.02 23.12 -3.50
N GLU A 178 3.53 23.62 -2.37
CA GLU A 178 3.54 25.06 -2.06
C GLU A 178 4.34 25.84 -3.12
N GLU A 179 5.46 25.30 -3.63
CA GLU A 179 6.21 25.94 -4.72
C GLU A 179 5.48 25.98 -6.05
N LYS A 180 4.60 25.01 -6.31
CA LYS A 180 3.86 24.91 -7.58
C LYS A 180 2.55 25.70 -7.55
N LEU A 181 1.84 25.70 -6.41
CA LEU A 181 0.47 26.20 -6.31
C LEU A 181 0.29 27.36 -5.32
N GLY A 182 1.28 27.66 -4.48
CA GLY A 182 1.25 28.80 -3.54
C GLY A 182 0.43 28.60 -2.26
N ASP A 183 -0.72 27.91 -2.30
CA ASP A 183 -1.59 27.70 -1.12
C ASP A 183 -1.95 26.23 -0.84
N SER A 184 -0.99 25.51 -0.26
CA SER A 184 -1.16 24.12 0.19
C SER A 184 -0.39 23.80 1.48
N LYS A 185 0.07 24.84 2.19
CA LYS A 185 1.09 24.70 3.23
C LYS A 185 0.63 23.77 4.35
N GLY A 186 1.36 22.67 4.53
CA GLY A 186 1.21 21.76 5.65
C GLY A 186 -0.06 20.91 5.62
N LYS A 187 -0.86 20.92 4.54
CA LYS A 187 -2.14 20.21 4.49
C LYS A 187 -1.93 18.70 4.58
N PHE A 188 -1.01 18.14 3.78
CA PHE A 188 -0.78 16.71 3.73
C PHE A 188 -0.12 16.19 5.02
N PHE A 189 0.89 16.92 5.52
CA PHE A 189 1.53 16.61 6.80
C PHE A 189 0.54 16.66 7.97
N LYS A 190 -0.30 17.69 8.02
CA LYS A 190 -1.32 17.85 9.07
C LYS A 190 -2.33 16.70 9.02
N LEU A 191 -2.81 16.34 7.84
CA LEU A 191 -3.73 15.21 7.63
C LEU A 191 -3.15 13.90 8.21
N LEU A 192 -1.91 13.56 7.85
CA LEU A 192 -1.22 12.37 8.37
C LEU A 192 -0.89 12.42 9.87
N LYS A 193 -0.80 13.62 10.43
CA LYS A 193 -0.56 13.81 11.86
C LYS A 193 -1.83 13.63 12.68
N GLU A 194 -2.95 14.12 12.17
CA GLU A 194 -4.22 14.24 12.92
C GLU A 194 -5.17 13.06 12.69
N SER A 195 -5.10 12.42 11.53
CA SER A 195 -5.98 11.30 11.19
C SER A 195 -5.85 10.12 12.15
N LYS A 196 -7.00 9.64 12.60
CA LYS A 196 -7.20 8.42 13.38
C LYS A 196 -7.66 7.26 12.50
N CYS A 197 -7.76 7.42 11.19
CA CYS A 197 -8.25 6.40 10.27
C CYS A 197 -7.13 5.57 9.62
N CYS A 198 -5.86 5.75 10.03
CA CYS A 198 -4.74 4.96 9.51
C CYS A 198 -4.98 3.46 9.67
N LYS A 199 -4.65 2.68 8.62
CA LYS A 199 -4.89 1.25 8.56
C LYS A 199 -3.63 0.48 8.20
N GLY A 200 -3.17 -0.38 9.10
CA GLY A 200 -2.18 -1.41 8.81
C GLY A 200 -2.87 -2.65 8.24
N ARG A 201 -2.26 -3.27 7.24
CA ARG A 201 -2.64 -4.54 6.65
C ARG A 201 -1.44 -5.46 6.63
N LEU A 202 -1.43 -6.43 7.53
CA LEU A 202 -0.45 -7.51 7.55
C LEU A 202 -0.90 -8.60 6.59
N LEU A 203 -0.08 -8.92 5.59
CA LEU A 203 -0.41 -9.90 4.57
C LEU A 203 0.40 -11.17 4.75
N HIS A 204 -0.29 -12.30 4.64
CA HIS A 204 0.30 -13.62 4.46
C HIS A 204 -0.17 -14.19 3.12
N TYR A 205 0.75 -14.38 2.19
CA TYR A 205 0.51 -15.08 0.94
C TYR A 205 0.86 -16.56 1.13
N PHE A 206 -0.12 -17.42 0.87
CA PHE A 206 0.02 -18.86 1.03
C PHE A 206 0.91 -19.44 -0.08
N PRO A 207 1.60 -20.58 0.17
CA PRO A 207 2.35 -21.28 -0.87
C PRO A 207 1.48 -21.62 -2.08
N ALA A 208 2.04 -21.44 -3.28
CA ALA A 208 1.28 -21.58 -4.52
C ALA A 208 0.71 -23.00 -4.72
N ASP A 209 1.43 -24.02 -4.26
CA ASP A 209 1.02 -25.42 -4.28
C ASP A 209 -0.12 -25.72 -3.30
N GLU A 210 -0.14 -25.09 -2.13
CA GLU A 210 -1.27 -25.16 -1.20
C GLU A 210 -2.52 -24.54 -1.83
N VAL A 211 -2.39 -23.36 -2.44
CA VAL A 211 -3.49 -22.67 -3.12
C VAL A 211 -4.01 -23.50 -4.30
N ALA A 212 -3.12 -24.09 -5.09
CA ALA A 212 -3.49 -24.97 -6.21
C ALA A 212 -4.24 -26.21 -5.72
N ALA A 213 -3.77 -26.83 -4.63
CA ALA A 213 -4.43 -27.99 -4.03
C ALA A 213 -5.83 -27.65 -3.48
N MET A 214 -6.00 -26.48 -2.87
CA MET A 214 -7.29 -26.03 -2.33
C MET A 214 -8.30 -25.63 -3.42
N THR A 215 -7.85 -24.97 -4.48
CA THR A 215 -8.73 -24.39 -5.51
C THR A 215 -8.97 -25.33 -6.69
N GLY A 216 -8.19 -26.40 -6.83
CA GLY A 216 -8.20 -27.26 -8.01
C GLY A 216 -7.70 -26.58 -9.28
N ALA A 217 -7.11 -25.38 -9.16
CA ALA A 217 -6.53 -24.67 -10.28
C ALA A 217 -5.21 -25.36 -10.69
N SER A 218 -5.13 -25.82 -11.93
CA SER A 218 -3.87 -26.23 -12.52
C SER A 218 -2.95 -25.01 -12.64
N SER A 219 -1.66 -25.16 -12.31
CA SER A 219 -0.61 -24.14 -12.33
C SER A 219 -0.27 -23.59 -13.74
N SER A 220 -1.21 -23.61 -14.67
CA SER A 220 -1.15 -23.00 -15.98
C SER A 220 -1.82 -21.63 -15.90
N SER A 221 -1.15 -20.66 -15.31
CA SER A 221 -1.48 -19.25 -15.52
C SER A 221 -1.29 -18.98 -17.02
N SER A 222 -2.36 -18.75 -17.76
CA SER A 222 -2.23 -18.10 -19.07
C SER A 222 -1.54 -16.75 -18.86
N ASP A 223 -0.70 -16.30 -19.79
CA ASP A 223 -0.02 -14.98 -19.77
C ASP A 223 -0.94 -13.76 -19.51
N ASN A 224 -2.27 -13.95 -19.44
CA ASN A 224 -3.27 -12.94 -19.15
C ASN A 224 -3.43 -12.58 -17.65
N ASP A 225 -2.97 -13.41 -16.71
CA ASP A 225 -3.03 -13.11 -15.26
C ASP A 225 -1.65 -12.67 -14.74
N PHE A 226 -1.26 -11.45 -15.13
CA PHE A 226 0.04 -10.85 -14.76
C PHE A 226 0.22 -10.63 -13.24
N SER A 227 -0.85 -10.69 -12.44
CA SER A 227 -0.90 -10.17 -11.07
C SER A 227 -1.74 -11.02 -10.12
N ASP A 228 -1.26 -12.22 -9.78
CA ASP A 228 -2.00 -13.19 -8.96
C ASP A 228 -2.06 -12.87 -7.46
N TRP A 229 -1.12 -12.06 -6.94
CA TRP A 229 -1.09 -11.71 -5.51
C TRP A 229 -1.86 -10.41 -5.20
N CYS A 230 -1.73 -9.41 -6.07
CA CYS A 230 -2.56 -8.22 -5.98
C CYS A 230 -2.78 -7.66 -7.38
N GLY A 231 -4.04 -7.61 -7.80
CA GLY A 231 -4.44 -7.08 -9.11
C GLY A 231 -4.06 -5.61 -9.30
N TRP A 232 -4.13 -5.14 -10.54
CA TRP A 232 -3.93 -3.71 -10.83
C TRP A 232 -4.96 -2.84 -10.12
N HIS A 233 -4.47 -1.89 -9.31
CA HIS A 233 -5.26 -0.90 -8.57
C HIS A 233 -4.45 0.39 -8.35
N ASN A 234 -5.15 1.44 -7.93
CA ASN A 234 -4.56 2.59 -7.25
C ASN A 234 -4.95 2.51 -5.76
N ASP A 235 -4.06 2.94 -4.88
CA ASP A 235 -4.46 3.19 -3.49
C ASP A 235 -5.33 4.45 -3.44
N HIS A 236 -6.52 4.33 -2.85
CA HIS A 236 -7.46 5.45 -2.76
C HIS A 236 -7.12 6.43 -1.63
N GLY A 237 -6.42 5.97 -0.58
CA GLY A 237 -5.92 6.79 0.53
C GLY A 237 -4.90 7.86 0.11
N SER A 238 -4.20 8.45 1.08
CA SER A 238 -3.25 9.54 0.81
C SER A 238 -1.83 9.03 0.52
N LEU A 239 -1.33 8.11 1.36
CA LEU A 239 0.02 7.55 1.24
C LEU A 239 0.04 6.12 1.77
N THR A 240 0.73 5.21 1.09
CA THR A 240 0.88 3.82 1.53
C THR A 240 2.34 3.50 1.73
N GLY A 241 2.73 3.11 2.95
CA GLY A 241 4.06 2.56 3.22
C GLY A 241 4.07 1.04 3.12
N LEU A 242 4.95 0.48 2.30
CA LEU A 242 5.12 -0.96 2.08
C LEU A 242 6.48 -1.44 2.61
N VAL A 243 6.42 -2.29 3.63
CA VAL A 243 7.60 -2.88 4.27
C VAL A 243 8.16 -4.04 3.42
N PRO A 244 9.51 -4.16 3.27
CA PRO A 244 10.13 -5.28 2.57
C PRO A 244 9.64 -6.63 3.07
N ALA A 245 9.17 -7.45 2.15
CA ALA A 245 8.65 -8.77 2.48
C ALA A 245 9.74 -9.70 3.02
N ILE A 246 9.33 -10.71 3.79
CA ILE A 246 10.08 -11.95 3.99
C ILE A 246 9.41 -13.08 3.22
N TYR A 247 10.21 -14.11 2.95
CA TYR A 247 9.75 -15.39 2.41
C TYR A 247 10.11 -16.45 3.43
N THR A 248 9.20 -17.38 3.68
CA THR A 248 9.42 -18.46 4.65
C THR A 248 9.13 -19.81 4.02
N ASN A 249 9.98 -20.80 4.31
CA ASN A 249 9.78 -22.19 3.88
C ASN A 249 8.82 -22.92 4.84
N SER A 250 8.59 -24.22 4.59
CA SER A 250 7.73 -25.07 5.42
C SER A 250 8.18 -25.19 6.90
N ASP A 251 9.46 -24.98 7.16
CA ASP A 251 10.08 -25.04 8.50
C ASP A 251 10.10 -23.66 9.19
N ASP A 252 9.40 -22.67 8.62
CA ASP A 252 9.32 -21.28 9.09
C ASP A 252 10.66 -20.52 9.07
N GLU A 253 11.65 -21.02 8.33
CA GLU A 253 12.92 -20.35 8.14
C GLU A 253 12.82 -19.28 7.06
N VAL A 254 13.44 -18.12 7.31
CA VAL A 254 13.47 -17.03 6.31
C VAL A 254 14.44 -17.37 5.19
N VAL A 255 13.91 -17.38 3.96
CA VAL A 255 14.65 -17.66 2.73
C VAL A 255 14.67 -16.46 1.80
N SER A 256 15.52 -16.53 0.76
CA SER A 256 15.50 -15.55 -0.32
C SER A 256 14.26 -15.72 -1.20
N CYS A 257 13.84 -14.64 -1.87
CA CYS A 257 12.78 -14.68 -2.87
C CYS A 257 13.13 -15.74 -3.94
N PRO A 258 12.29 -16.78 -4.13
CA PRO A 258 12.61 -17.88 -5.05
C PRO A 258 12.44 -17.50 -6.52
N ASP A 259 11.67 -16.44 -6.79
CA ASP A 259 11.37 -15.97 -8.14
C ASP A 259 11.84 -14.52 -8.33
N PRO A 260 12.83 -14.25 -9.21
CA PRO A 260 13.31 -12.90 -9.48
C PRO A 260 12.31 -12.03 -10.26
N GLU A 261 11.18 -12.57 -10.74
CA GLU A 261 10.08 -11.81 -11.35
C GLU A 261 8.96 -11.49 -10.36
N ALA A 262 8.92 -12.12 -9.19
CA ALA A 262 7.95 -11.77 -8.15
C ALA A 262 8.16 -10.35 -7.61
N GLY A 263 7.08 -9.70 -7.19
CA GLY A 263 7.13 -8.40 -6.51
C GLY A 263 6.24 -7.33 -7.14
N LEU A 264 6.54 -6.08 -6.81
CA LEU A 264 5.73 -4.91 -7.14
C LEU A 264 6.02 -4.41 -8.56
N TYR A 265 4.95 -4.20 -9.33
CA TYR A 265 4.98 -3.60 -10.65
C TYR A 265 4.10 -2.37 -10.69
N ILE A 266 4.51 -1.38 -11.47
CA ILE A 266 3.83 -0.11 -11.69
C ILE A 266 3.58 0.03 -13.18
N ARG A 267 2.41 0.57 -13.53
CA ARG A 267 2.14 1.04 -14.88
C ARG A 267 2.28 2.55 -14.91
N SER A 268 3.30 3.03 -15.62
CA SER A 268 3.55 4.46 -15.75
C SER A 268 2.43 5.15 -16.54
N ARG A 269 2.39 6.48 -16.48
CA ARG A 269 1.43 7.28 -17.26
C ARG A 269 1.56 7.09 -18.76
N LYS A 270 2.73 6.70 -19.25
CA LYS A 270 3.00 6.42 -20.67
C LYS A 270 2.67 4.97 -21.04
N GLY A 271 2.08 4.22 -20.10
CA GLY A 271 1.72 2.82 -20.25
C GLY A 271 2.89 1.84 -20.09
N ASP A 272 4.08 2.31 -19.70
CA ASP A 272 5.24 1.44 -19.48
C ASP A 272 5.02 0.59 -18.24
N LEU A 273 5.35 -0.70 -18.36
CA LEU A 273 5.39 -1.62 -17.24
C LEU A 273 6.76 -1.54 -16.56
N VAL A 274 6.78 -1.27 -15.25
CA VAL A 274 8.00 -1.03 -14.48
C VAL A 274 8.01 -1.91 -13.23
N LYS A 275 9.03 -2.75 -13.08
CA LYS A 275 9.25 -3.50 -11.83
C LYS A 275 9.97 -2.62 -10.80
N VAL A 276 9.44 -2.59 -9.58
CA VAL A 276 10.12 -1.97 -8.42
C VAL A 276 11.07 -3.01 -7.81
N VAL A 277 12.37 -2.69 -7.77
CA VAL A 277 13.42 -3.59 -7.26
C VAL A 277 14.18 -2.91 -6.12
N LEU A 278 14.04 -3.38 -4.88
CA LEU A 278 14.80 -2.82 -3.78
C LEU A 278 16.31 -3.13 -3.92
N PRO A 279 17.20 -2.35 -3.26
CA PRO A 279 18.62 -2.71 -3.18
C PRO A 279 18.82 -4.14 -2.68
N LYS A 280 19.94 -4.78 -3.04
CA LYS A 280 20.24 -6.13 -2.56
C LYS A 280 20.74 -6.10 -1.11
N GLY A 281 20.58 -7.23 -0.41
CA GLY A 281 21.13 -7.44 0.93
C GLY A 281 20.50 -6.54 1.99
N GLU A 282 21.31 -6.11 2.96
CA GLU A 282 20.87 -5.29 4.10
C GLU A 282 20.21 -3.98 3.67
N ALA A 283 20.76 -3.31 2.65
CA ALA A 283 20.21 -2.05 2.15
C ALA A 283 18.77 -2.18 1.61
N GLY A 284 18.38 -3.36 1.09
CA GLY A 284 17.00 -3.62 0.67
C GLY A 284 16.07 -3.98 1.81
N ARG A 285 16.58 -4.75 2.77
CA ARG A 285 15.84 -5.13 3.98
C ARG A 285 15.54 -3.92 4.87
N ASN A 286 16.42 -2.90 4.84
CA ASN A 286 16.26 -1.62 5.52
C ASN A 286 15.73 -0.51 4.58
N CYS A 287 14.69 -0.79 3.80
CA CYS A 287 14.16 0.17 2.82
C CYS A 287 12.64 0.09 2.68
N ILE A 288 11.89 1.11 3.08
CA ILE A 288 10.43 1.14 2.91
C ILE A 288 10.09 1.83 1.58
N SER A 289 9.13 1.27 0.84
CA SER A 289 8.57 1.94 -0.34
C SER A 289 7.32 2.72 0.03
N PHE A 290 7.11 3.89 -0.55
CA PHE A 290 5.94 4.71 -0.31
C PHE A 290 5.23 5.04 -1.62
N GLN A 291 4.03 4.49 -1.81
CA GLN A 291 3.15 4.81 -2.92
C GLN A 291 2.25 5.99 -2.57
N ILE A 292 2.13 6.96 -3.49
CA ILE A 292 1.20 8.07 -3.36
C ILE A 292 -0.20 7.61 -3.80
N GLY A 293 -1.22 7.94 -3.02
CA GLY A 293 -2.60 7.56 -3.30
C GLY A 293 -3.43 8.67 -3.94
N GLU A 294 -4.63 8.31 -4.40
CA GLU A 294 -5.51 9.20 -5.16
C GLU A 294 -6.03 10.37 -4.33
N THR A 295 -6.17 10.21 -3.02
CA THR A 295 -6.54 11.33 -2.15
C THR A 295 -5.50 12.45 -2.22
N SER A 296 -4.21 12.12 -2.18
CA SER A 296 -3.15 13.12 -2.33
C SER A 296 -3.16 13.75 -3.71
N GLN A 297 -3.50 12.99 -4.75
CA GLN A 297 -3.66 13.54 -6.09
C GLN A 297 -4.79 14.57 -6.14
N ILE A 298 -5.92 14.32 -5.45
CA ILE A 298 -7.03 15.28 -5.32
C ILE A 298 -6.58 16.52 -4.54
N HIS A 299 -6.09 16.36 -3.31
CA HIS A 299 -5.72 17.46 -2.42
C HIS A 299 -4.60 18.35 -2.98
N THR A 300 -3.80 17.84 -3.92
CA THR A 300 -2.72 18.58 -4.57
C THR A 300 -3.07 19.06 -5.98
N GLY A 301 -4.33 18.91 -6.39
CA GLY A 301 -4.81 19.38 -7.70
C GLY A 301 -4.13 18.69 -8.88
N GLY A 302 -3.69 17.44 -8.70
CA GLY A 302 -2.91 16.70 -9.69
C GLY A 302 -1.41 17.05 -9.74
N THR A 303 -0.89 17.82 -8.78
CA THR A 303 0.56 18.05 -8.69
C THR A 303 1.30 16.77 -8.32
N LEU A 304 0.76 16.03 -7.36
CA LEU A 304 1.17 14.67 -7.05
C LEU A 304 0.22 13.68 -7.73
N GLN A 305 0.73 12.55 -8.19
CA GLN A 305 0.03 11.72 -9.14
C GLN A 305 0.13 10.24 -8.76
N ALA A 306 -1.01 9.66 -8.39
CA ALA A 306 -1.12 8.23 -8.13
C ALA A 306 -0.94 7.43 -9.42
N THR A 307 -0.42 6.22 -9.30
CA THR A 307 -0.15 5.34 -10.44
C THR A 307 -0.63 3.91 -10.16
N PRO A 308 -1.15 3.23 -11.20
CA PRO A 308 -1.56 1.85 -11.06
C PRO A 308 -0.40 0.95 -10.71
N HIS A 309 -0.63 0.06 -9.76
CA HIS A 309 0.34 -0.94 -9.37
C HIS A 309 -0.31 -2.27 -9.06
N ALA A 310 0.51 -3.31 -9.11
CA ALA A 310 0.12 -4.70 -8.93
C ALA A 310 1.27 -5.49 -8.30
N VAL A 311 0.96 -6.61 -7.66
CA VAL A 311 1.96 -7.53 -7.11
C VAL A 311 1.87 -8.85 -7.86
N ARG A 312 2.99 -9.21 -8.48
CA ARG A 312 3.16 -10.51 -9.14
C ARG A 312 3.62 -11.56 -8.14
N GLY A 313 2.96 -12.71 -8.19
CA GLY A 313 3.29 -13.90 -7.41
C GLY A 313 4.60 -14.54 -7.80
N ALA A 314 5.24 -15.22 -6.83
CA ALA A 314 6.36 -16.09 -7.11
C ALA A 314 5.86 -17.39 -7.74
N MET A 315 6.44 -17.74 -8.89
CA MET A 315 6.02 -18.89 -9.70
C MET A 315 7.13 -19.93 -9.80
N GLY A 316 6.80 -21.11 -10.32
CA GLY A 316 7.75 -22.19 -10.59
C GLY A 316 8.07 -23.09 -9.39
N GLU A 317 8.87 -24.13 -9.65
CA GLU A 317 9.13 -25.22 -8.69
C GLU A 317 9.77 -24.73 -7.39
N ALA A 318 10.68 -23.76 -7.48
CA ALA A 318 11.36 -23.18 -6.32
C ALA A 318 10.42 -22.40 -5.38
N SER A 319 9.21 -22.07 -5.82
CA SER A 319 8.21 -21.34 -5.05
C SER A 319 7.25 -22.26 -4.27
N LYS A 320 7.35 -23.59 -4.44
CA LYS A 320 6.55 -24.56 -3.69
C LYS A 320 6.92 -24.55 -2.20
N GLY A 321 5.92 -24.61 -1.34
CA GLY A 321 6.09 -24.53 0.11
C GLY A 321 6.67 -23.19 0.59
N ILE A 322 6.75 -22.16 -0.27
CA ILE A 322 7.24 -20.84 0.09
C ILE A 322 6.07 -19.89 0.27
N SER A 323 5.91 -19.38 1.48
CA SER A 323 4.96 -18.32 1.78
C SER A 323 5.65 -16.96 1.78
N ARG A 324 4.88 -15.87 1.65
CA ARG A 324 5.40 -14.49 1.66
C ARG A 324 4.64 -13.64 2.68
N GLN A 325 5.38 -12.89 3.50
CA GLN A 325 4.79 -11.99 4.50
C GLN A 325 5.26 -10.56 4.26
N THR A 326 4.33 -9.60 4.32
CA THR A 326 4.64 -8.16 4.18
C THR A 326 3.62 -7.35 4.97
N PHE A 327 3.91 -6.07 5.15
CA PHE A 327 3.06 -5.14 5.89
C PHE A 327 2.89 -3.86 5.09
N ALA A 328 1.64 -3.52 4.79
CA ALA A 328 1.25 -2.25 4.18
C ALA A 328 0.58 -1.38 5.23
N VAL A 329 0.88 -0.08 5.25
CA VAL A 329 0.22 0.88 6.13
C VAL A 329 -0.33 2.02 5.29
N PHE A 330 -1.65 2.07 5.24
CA PHE A 330 -2.44 3.09 4.56
C PHE A 330 -2.62 4.27 5.50
N MET A 331 -2.11 5.42 5.09
CA MET A 331 -2.29 6.71 5.75
C MET A 331 -3.37 7.47 4.98
N GLU A 332 -4.49 7.69 5.63
CA GLU A 332 -5.74 8.13 5.01
C GLU A 332 -6.33 9.29 5.81
N PRO A 333 -7.21 10.12 5.22
CA PRO A 333 -7.95 11.15 5.94
C PRO A 333 -8.93 10.56 6.97
N GLU A 334 -9.52 11.42 7.79
CA GLU A 334 -10.74 11.06 8.52
C GLU A 334 -11.88 10.76 7.56
N PHE A 335 -12.82 9.90 7.97
CA PHE A 335 -13.98 9.50 7.14
C PHE A 335 -14.85 10.68 6.69
N ASP A 336 -14.90 11.79 7.46
CA ASP A 336 -15.61 13.03 7.13
C ASP A 336 -14.67 14.15 6.63
N GLY A 337 -13.40 13.83 6.39
CA GLY A 337 -12.42 14.76 5.84
C GLY A 337 -12.79 15.19 4.42
N ASP A 338 -12.61 16.47 4.11
CA ASP A 338 -12.92 16.99 2.78
C ASP A 338 -12.00 16.39 1.71
N MET A 339 -12.56 16.18 0.52
CA MET A 339 -11.83 15.76 -0.69
C MET A 339 -11.75 16.91 -1.69
N ASP A 340 -11.46 18.12 -1.19
CA ASP A 340 -11.42 19.31 -2.02
C ASP A 340 -10.07 19.48 -2.73
N VAL A 341 -10.12 20.05 -3.93
CA VAL A 341 -8.95 20.48 -4.69
C VAL A 341 -8.49 21.87 -4.23
N PRO A 342 -7.23 22.24 -4.50
CA PRO A 342 -6.78 23.62 -4.30
C PRO A 342 -7.65 24.65 -5.04
N GLU A 343 -7.71 25.87 -4.52
CA GLU A 343 -8.50 26.95 -5.13
C GLU A 343 -8.06 27.20 -6.59
N GLY A 344 -9.03 27.40 -7.48
CA GLY A 344 -8.78 27.62 -8.90
C GLY A 344 -8.45 26.37 -9.71
N VAL A 345 -8.34 25.19 -9.09
CA VAL A 345 -8.13 23.92 -9.80
C VAL A 345 -9.47 23.29 -10.20
N GLY A 346 -9.60 22.96 -11.49
CA GLY A 346 -10.72 22.21 -12.06
C GLY A 346 -10.55 20.69 -11.92
N VAL A 347 -11.67 19.96 -11.96
CA VAL A 347 -11.70 18.49 -11.82
C VAL A 347 -10.88 17.80 -12.92
N GLU A 348 -10.94 18.34 -14.14
CA GLU A 348 -10.21 17.87 -15.31
C GLU A 348 -8.69 18.00 -15.20
N GLN A 349 -8.20 18.86 -14.31
CA GLN A 349 -6.77 19.03 -14.06
C GLN A 349 -6.22 17.97 -13.10
N VAL A 350 -7.07 17.40 -12.24
CA VAL A 350 -6.68 16.37 -11.27
C VAL A 350 -6.34 15.05 -11.97
N GLN A 351 -7.14 14.66 -12.97
CA GLN A 351 -6.87 13.48 -13.79
C GLN A 351 -6.94 13.82 -15.28
N ASP A 352 -5.78 13.92 -15.91
CA ASP A 352 -5.67 14.10 -17.37
C ASP A 352 -6.29 12.91 -18.12
N SER A 353 -7.07 13.25 -19.15
CA SER A 353 -7.65 12.33 -20.13
C SER A 353 -6.62 11.42 -20.79
N GLU A 354 -5.39 11.87 -21.05
CA GLU A 354 -4.34 11.00 -21.61
C GLU A 354 -3.86 9.97 -20.60
N ALA A 355 -3.66 10.36 -19.33
CA ALA A 355 -3.27 9.44 -18.27
C ALA A 355 -4.32 8.33 -18.07
N ALA A 356 -5.60 8.66 -18.23
CA ALA A 356 -6.70 7.69 -18.12
C ALA A 356 -6.66 6.60 -19.22
N LYS A 357 -6.14 6.89 -20.43
CA LYS A 357 -6.07 5.92 -21.54
C LYS A 357 -5.12 4.77 -21.29
N HIS A 358 -4.14 4.96 -20.41
CA HIS A 358 -3.09 3.98 -20.13
C HIS A 358 -3.35 3.16 -18.87
N LEU A 359 -4.47 3.41 -18.18
CA LEU A 359 -4.88 2.60 -17.04
C LEU A 359 -5.09 1.13 -17.45
N PRO A 360 -4.69 0.16 -16.62
CA PRO A 360 -5.12 -1.21 -16.78
C PRO A 360 -6.66 -1.29 -16.83
N SER A 361 -7.21 -2.24 -17.59
CA SER A 361 -8.66 -2.37 -17.79
C SER A 361 -9.47 -2.60 -16.51
N SER A 362 -8.84 -3.15 -15.47
CA SER A 362 -9.45 -3.35 -14.15
C SER A 362 -9.44 -2.08 -13.29
N VAL A 363 -8.65 -1.06 -13.64
CA VAL A 363 -8.51 0.16 -12.82
C VAL A 363 -9.52 1.20 -13.27
N ARG A 364 -10.36 1.64 -12.32
CA ARG A 364 -11.37 2.67 -12.56
C ARG A 364 -10.75 4.06 -12.50
N THR A 365 -11.16 4.93 -13.42
CA THR A 365 -10.68 6.32 -13.45
C THR A 365 -11.11 7.05 -12.16
N LEU A 366 -10.30 8.02 -11.74
CA LEU A 366 -10.61 8.86 -10.59
C LEU A 366 -11.87 9.69 -10.86
N ALA A 367 -11.96 10.26 -12.07
CA ALA A 367 -13.12 11.03 -12.52
C ALA A 367 -14.44 10.23 -12.57
N SER A 368 -14.38 8.89 -12.59
CA SER A 368 -15.60 8.06 -12.51
C SER A 368 -16.14 7.87 -11.09
N ARG A 369 -15.35 8.22 -10.06
CA ARG A 369 -15.66 7.96 -8.65
C ARG A 369 -15.70 9.21 -7.78
N TRP A 370 -14.78 10.14 -8.03
CA TRP A 370 -14.66 11.37 -7.27
C TRP A 370 -15.48 12.51 -7.88
N GLN A 371 -16.12 13.28 -7.01
CA GLN A 371 -16.84 14.51 -7.33
C GLN A 371 -16.49 15.60 -6.31
N LYS A 372 -16.47 16.85 -6.76
CA LYS A 372 -16.18 18.00 -5.88
C LYS A 372 -17.22 18.11 -4.76
N GLY A 373 -16.74 18.38 -3.54
CA GLY A 373 -17.59 18.49 -2.34
C GLY A 373 -17.91 17.16 -1.65
N GLN A 374 -17.33 16.03 -2.11
CA GLN A 374 -17.38 14.77 -1.37
C GLN A 374 -16.48 14.80 -0.14
N ASP A 375 -16.87 14.06 0.89
CA ASP A 375 -15.96 13.65 1.96
C ASP A 375 -15.22 12.34 1.60
N PHE A 376 -14.20 11.98 2.38
CA PHE A 376 -13.39 10.80 2.12
C PHE A 376 -14.18 9.49 2.25
N GLY A 377 -15.16 9.42 3.16
CA GLY A 377 -16.05 8.28 3.32
C GLY A 377 -16.89 8.04 2.08
N GLN A 378 -17.51 9.08 1.53
CA GLN A 378 -18.26 9.04 0.27
C GLN A 378 -17.38 8.63 -0.90
N PHE A 379 -16.15 9.16 -0.98
CA PHE A 379 -15.19 8.76 -2.01
C PHE A 379 -14.76 7.29 -1.88
N SER A 380 -14.58 6.82 -0.65
CA SER A 380 -14.25 5.42 -0.35
C SER A 380 -15.40 4.49 -0.75
N ASP A 381 -16.64 4.83 -0.40
CA ASP A 381 -17.85 4.10 -0.78
C ASP A 381 -18.01 4.03 -2.31
N ALA A 382 -17.83 5.15 -3.01
CA ALA A 382 -17.83 5.20 -4.47
C ALA A 382 -16.72 4.33 -5.08
N THR A 383 -15.56 4.27 -4.42
CA THR A 383 -14.44 3.43 -4.84
C THR A 383 -14.75 1.97 -4.70
N PHE A 384 -15.22 1.51 -3.54
CA PHE A 384 -15.60 0.12 -3.35
C PHE A 384 -16.73 -0.28 -4.31
N SER A 385 -17.75 0.56 -4.46
CA SER A 385 -18.88 0.32 -5.36
C SER A 385 -18.50 0.20 -6.83
N ALA A 386 -17.35 0.72 -7.26
CA ALA A 386 -16.93 0.65 -8.67
C ALA A 386 -16.32 -0.72 -9.06
N PHE A 387 -16.08 -1.59 -8.07
CA PHE A 387 -15.55 -2.96 -8.24
C PHE A 387 -16.59 -4.06 -7.97
N TYR A 388 -17.77 -3.70 -7.46
CA TYR A 388 -18.93 -4.59 -7.26
C TYR A 388 -20.05 -4.23 -8.24
#